data_AF-A0A9E3KSG7-F1
#
_entry.id   AF-A0A9E3KSG7-F1
#
_cell.length_a   1.000
_cell.length_b   1.000
_cell.length_c   1.000
_cell.angle_alpha   90.00
_cell.angle_beta   90.00
_cell.angle_gamma   90.00
#
_symmetry.space_group_name_H-M   'P 1'
#
loop_
_entity.id
_entity.type
_entity.pdbx_description
1 polymer ?
#
loop_
_entity_poly.entity_id
_entity_poly.type
_entity_poly.pdbx_seq_one_letter_code
_entity_poly.pdbx_strand_id
1 'polypeptide(L)'
;MGRYWYSIYVVLIGLFFCSWGFHAHKQINRLAVFTLPPEMIGFYKVNLPFITEAAVNADRRRFAVVDEAPRHYIDIDHFGDSAIFIMPRYWKEAVEKFGEDTLKAYGILPWHINVMYYRLRDAFMVKDPSRILSLSADLGHYLADAHVPLHTTENYNGQLTGQEGIHAFWESRLPELFSGEYDFFVGKASYLDNPQLAAWKIIEETHKLLPLVLEKERELTESFGERKYSFETKGRQTVKVYSQEFSKAYHEALGGMVEQQMKASIKAIGDYWFTAWVDAGQPDLKTLINYKPTEAELAQRRKELEEWKEQRVRVREHEEEI
;
A
#
# COMPACT_ATOMS: atom_id res chain seq x y z
N MET A 1 11.14 -54.37 -24.11
CA MET A 1 11.88 -53.26 -23.46
C MET A 1 11.28 -51.93 -23.93
N GLY A 2 10.28 -51.41 -23.21
CA GLY A 2 9.72 -50.08 -23.48
C GLY A 2 10.16 -49.15 -22.35
N ARG A 3 10.99 -48.14 -22.65
CA ARG A 3 11.37 -47.09 -21.71
C ARG A 3 10.44 -45.90 -21.94
N TYR A 4 9.54 -45.66 -21.00
CA TYR A 4 8.76 -44.42 -20.93
C TYR A 4 9.67 -43.31 -20.38
N TRP A 5 9.84 -42.25 -21.16
CA TRP A 5 10.49 -41.02 -20.72
C TRP A 5 9.40 -40.12 -20.13
N TYR A 6 9.41 -39.94 -18.81
CA TYR A 6 8.63 -38.87 -18.18
C TYR A 6 9.44 -37.58 -18.30
N SER A 7 9.04 -36.71 -19.23
CA SER A 7 9.51 -35.33 -19.26
C SER A 7 8.82 -34.56 -18.14
N ILE A 8 9.53 -34.33 -17.04
CA ILE A 8 9.11 -33.41 -15.99
C ILE A 8 9.23 -31.99 -16.57
N TYR A 9 8.10 -31.38 -16.89
CA TYR A 9 8.04 -29.94 -17.12
C TYR A 9 8.17 -29.26 -15.76
N VAL A 10 9.40 -28.85 -15.42
CA VAL A 10 9.61 -27.84 -14.38
C VAL A 10 9.15 -26.52 -14.98
N VAL A 11 7.91 -26.12 -14.69
CA VAL A 11 7.46 -24.75 -14.90
C VAL A 11 8.22 -23.90 -13.89
N LEU A 12 9.31 -23.29 -14.33
CA LEU A 12 9.96 -22.20 -13.63
C LEU A 12 8.99 -21.01 -13.66
N ILE A 13 8.10 -20.94 -12.67
CA ILE A 13 7.37 -19.70 -12.35
C ILE A 13 8.45 -18.73 -11.88
N GLY A 14 8.81 -17.80 -12.76
CA GLY A 14 9.76 -16.74 -12.44
C GLY A 14 9.15 -15.84 -11.39
N LEU A 15 9.66 -15.93 -10.17
CA LEU A 15 9.39 -14.99 -9.08
C LEU A 15 9.84 -13.59 -9.52
N PHE A 16 8.91 -12.79 -10.02
CA PHE A 16 9.10 -11.35 -10.14
C PHE A 16 8.50 -10.72 -8.90
N PHE A 17 9.35 -10.22 -8.01
CA PHE A 17 8.95 -9.11 -7.16
C PHE A 17 8.97 -7.88 -8.07
N CYS A 18 7.82 -7.28 -8.36
CA CYS A 18 7.76 -5.96 -8.98
C CYS A 18 8.56 -4.93 -8.16
N SER A 19 9.82 -4.71 -8.55
CA SER A 19 10.65 -3.60 -8.06
C SER A 19 10.02 -2.21 -8.29
N TRP A 20 8.89 -2.14 -9.01
CA TRP A 20 8.34 -0.95 -9.65
C TRP A 20 7.02 -0.50 -9.00
N GLY A 21 6.13 -1.42 -8.60
CA GLY A 21 4.94 -1.09 -7.77
C GLY A 21 5.28 -0.53 -6.37
N PHE A 22 6.54 -0.68 -5.98
CA PHE A 22 7.08 -0.13 -4.74
C PHE A 22 7.48 1.35 -4.82
N HIS A 23 7.54 1.95 -6.01
CA HIS A 23 8.02 3.33 -6.19
C HIS A 23 7.20 4.34 -5.40
N ALA A 24 5.87 4.31 -5.54
CA ALA A 24 4.97 5.24 -4.88
C ALA A 24 5.03 5.10 -3.35
N HIS A 25 4.95 3.89 -2.82
CA HIS A 25 5.04 3.60 -1.38
C HIS A 25 6.32 4.16 -0.73
N LYS A 26 7.47 3.93 -1.38
CA LYS A 26 8.77 4.45 -0.95
C LYS A 26 8.79 5.98 -0.96
N GLN A 27 8.30 6.59 -2.04
CA GLN A 27 8.30 8.05 -2.20
C GLN A 27 7.38 8.72 -1.16
N ILE A 28 6.17 8.18 -0.98
CA ILE A 28 5.17 8.66 -0.03
C ILE A 28 5.72 8.62 1.41
N ASN A 29 6.26 7.47 1.84
CA ASN A 29 6.83 7.32 3.19
C ASN A 29 8.03 8.25 3.42
N ARG A 30 8.91 8.37 2.42
CA ARG A 30 10.05 9.30 2.46
C ARG A 30 9.57 10.74 2.64
N LEU A 31 8.55 11.16 1.89
CA LEU A 31 8.04 12.53 1.92
C LEU A 31 7.28 12.84 3.22
N ALA A 32 6.60 11.86 3.81
CA ALA A 32 5.88 12.01 5.07
C ALA A 32 6.80 12.47 6.22
N VAL A 33 8.09 12.06 6.21
CA VAL A 33 9.10 12.52 7.19
C VAL A 33 9.22 14.05 7.22
N PHE A 34 9.05 14.72 6.09
CA PHE A 34 9.21 16.18 5.99
C PHE A 34 7.98 16.96 6.46
N THR A 35 6.89 16.29 6.81
CA THR A 35 5.71 16.90 7.44
C THR A 35 5.88 17.05 8.95
N LEU A 36 6.81 16.29 9.55
CA LEU A 36 6.96 16.14 10.99
C LEU A 36 7.50 17.41 11.68
N PRO A 37 7.12 17.65 12.95
CA PRO A 37 7.62 18.80 13.71
C PRO A 37 9.11 18.66 14.07
N PRO A 38 9.79 19.77 14.45
CA PRO A 38 11.21 19.78 14.79
C PRO A 38 11.63 18.73 15.84
N GLU A 39 10.76 18.41 16.79
CA GLU A 39 10.97 17.45 17.87
C GLU A 39 11.06 16.00 17.36
N MET A 40 10.41 15.70 16.22
CA MET A 40 10.38 14.36 15.63
C MET A 40 11.31 14.21 14.43
N ILE A 41 11.36 15.23 13.57
CA ILE A 41 11.97 15.14 12.24
C ILE A 41 13.46 14.76 12.29
N GLY A 42 14.19 15.13 13.34
CA GLY A 42 15.60 14.77 13.51
C GLY A 42 15.83 13.25 13.54
N PHE A 43 15.03 12.53 14.34
CA PHE A 43 15.09 11.06 14.44
C PHE A 43 14.74 10.38 13.11
N TYR A 44 13.66 10.83 12.46
CA TYR A 44 13.21 10.25 11.19
C TYR A 44 14.17 10.55 10.03
N LYS A 45 14.77 11.74 9.97
CA LYS A 45 15.72 12.09 8.90
C LYS A 45 16.99 11.25 8.94
N VAL A 46 17.53 10.95 10.13
CA VAL A 46 18.71 10.07 10.26
C VAL A 46 18.37 8.64 9.81
N ASN A 47 17.13 8.21 10.01
CA ASN A 47 16.64 6.88 9.63
C ASN A 47 15.88 6.86 8.29
N LEU A 48 15.96 7.92 7.48
CA LEU A 48 15.22 8.05 6.23
C LEU A 48 15.45 6.89 5.25
N PRO A 49 16.68 6.34 5.09
CA PRO A 49 16.88 5.17 4.25
C PRO A 49 16.08 3.95 4.71
N PHE A 50 16.00 3.71 6.02
CA PHE A 50 15.22 2.60 6.56
C PHE A 50 13.73 2.81 6.32
N ILE A 51 13.19 3.99 6.66
CA ILE A 51 11.76 4.31 6.45
C ILE A 51 11.38 4.16 4.97
N THR A 52 12.26 4.59 4.07
CA THR A 52 12.04 4.47 2.63
C THR A 52 12.04 3.01 2.20
N GLU A 53 13.07 2.23 2.53
CA GLU A 53 13.19 0.85 2.05
C GLU A 53 12.22 -0.13 2.72
N ALA A 54 11.82 0.13 3.96
CA ALA A 54 10.87 -0.69 4.70
C ALA A 54 9.41 -0.43 4.32
N ALA A 55 9.12 0.64 3.57
CA ALA A 55 7.76 1.03 3.16
C ALA A 55 7.02 -0.01 2.30
N VAL A 56 7.71 -1.07 1.86
CA VAL A 56 7.14 -2.14 1.03
C VAL A 56 7.26 -3.52 1.67
N ASN A 57 7.59 -3.55 2.96
CA ASN A 57 7.72 -4.81 3.68
C ASN A 57 6.37 -5.49 3.90
N ALA A 58 5.27 -4.75 4.01
CA ALA A 58 3.93 -5.33 4.10
C ALA A 58 3.57 -6.15 2.85
N ASP A 59 3.75 -5.60 1.65
CA ASP A 59 3.59 -6.35 0.40
C ASP A 59 4.47 -7.61 0.34
N ARG A 60 5.72 -7.50 0.79
CA ARG A 60 6.62 -8.67 0.84
C ARG A 60 6.09 -9.76 1.77
N ARG A 61 5.48 -9.37 2.89
CA ARG A 61 4.88 -10.31 3.86
C ARG A 61 3.63 -10.99 3.31
N ARG A 62 2.92 -10.38 2.36
CA ARG A 62 1.64 -10.86 1.83
C ARG A 62 1.64 -12.34 1.43
N PHE A 63 2.73 -12.82 0.84
CA PHE A 63 2.86 -14.20 0.35
C PHE A 63 3.41 -15.20 1.37
N ALA A 64 3.88 -14.71 2.53
CA ALA A 64 4.60 -15.52 3.52
C ALA A 64 3.93 -15.54 4.89
N VAL A 65 3.13 -14.51 5.22
CA VAL A 65 2.49 -14.33 6.51
C VAL A 65 0.98 -14.54 6.37
N VAL A 66 0.47 -15.52 7.11
CA VAL A 66 -0.97 -15.80 7.19
C VAL A 66 -1.71 -14.54 7.66
N ASP A 67 -2.86 -14.28 7.03
CA ASP A 67 -3.71 -13.10 7.27
C ASP A 67 -3.06 -11.74 6.95
N GLU A 68 -1.91 -11.67 6.25
CA GLU A 68 -1.36 -10.38 5.82
C GLU A 68 -2.15 -9.79 4.65
N ALA A 69 -2.46 -10.59 3.63
CA ALA A 69 -3.16 -10.13 2.42
C ALA A 69 -4.41 -9.26 2.68
N PRO A 70 -5.38 -9.67 3.53
CA PRO A 70 -6.57 -8.85 3.76
C PRO A 70 -6.30 -7.52 4.49
N ARG A 71 -5.08 -7.25 4.94
CA ARG A 71 -4.72 -5.98 5.58
C ARG A 71 -4.47 -4.85 4.58
N HIS A 72 -4.42 -5.16 3.28
CA HIS A 72 -4.09 -4.20 2.21
C HIS A 72 -5.31 -3.64 1.50
N TYR A 73 -6.51 -4.14 1.76
CA TYR A 73 -7.72 -3.69 1.05
C TYR A 73 -8.96 -3.81 1.92
N ILE A 74 -10.07 -3.29 1.40
CA ILE A 74 -11.43 -3.59 1.83
C ILE A 74 -12.35 -3.58 0.61
N ASP A 75 -12.89 -4.73 0.25
CA ASP A 75 -13.85 -4.85 -0.85
C ASP A 75 -15.22 -4.38 -0.37
N ILE A 76 -15.39 -3.06 -0.25
CA ILE A 76 -16.55 -2.49 0.46
C ILE A 76 -17.86 -2.77 -0.29
N ASP A 77 -17.79 -2.87 -1.62
CA ASP A 77 -18.89 -3.19 -2.52
C ASP A 77 -19.44 -4.61 -2.32
N HIS A 78 -18.64 -5.54 -1.81
CA HIS A 78 -19.10 -6.88 -1.42
C HIS A 78 -20.26 -6.82 -0.41
N PHE A 79 -20.22 -5.84 0.49
CA PHE A 79 -21.19 -5.71 1.58
C PHE A 79 -22.50 -5.01 1.17
N GLY A 80 -22.67 -4.79 -0.15
CA GLY A 80 -23.88 -4.29 -0.77
C GLY A 80 -23.87 -2.79 -1.06
N ASP A 81 -24.95 -2.34 -1.69
CA ASP A 81 -25.11 -0.93 -2.06
C ASP A 81 -25.03 -0.02 -0.84
N SER A 82 -24.32 1.10 -0.98
CA SER A 82 -24.10 2.06 0.11
C SER A 82 -23.37 1.49 1.34
N ALA A 83 -22.78 0.30 1.26
CA ALA A 83 -21.99 -0.31 2.33
C ALA A 83 -20.93 0.66 2.88
N ILE A 84 -20.34 1.48 2.01
CA ILE A 84 -19.37 2.49 2.41
C ILE A 84 -19.90 3.44 3.49
N PHE A 85 -21.21 3.71 3.57
CA PHE A 85 -21.84 4.59 4.56
C PHE A 85 -22.36 3.85 5.80
N ILE A 86 -22.65 2.55 5.70
CA ILE A 86 -23.32 1.75 6.75
C ILE A 86 -22.43 0.68 7.40
N MET A 87 -21.21 0.50 6.89
CA MET A 87 -20.22 -0.42 7.44
C MET A 87 -19.82 0.03 8.86
N PRO A 88 -19.91 -0.84 9.89
CA PRO A 88 -19.51 -0.48 11.24
C PRO A 88 -18.06 -0.06 11.30
N ARG A 89 -17.80 1.11 11.89
CA ARG A 89 -16.44 1.67 11.93
C ARG A 89 -15.56 1.00 12.97
N TYR A 90 -16.18 0.37 13.97
CA TYR A 90 -15.52 -0.35 15.05
C TYR A 90 -15.48 -1.85 14.77
N TRP A 91 -14.30 -2.47 14.97
CA TRP A 91 -14.05 -3.87 14.64
C TRP A 91 -15.04 -4.82 15.32
N LYS A 92 -15.30 -4.60 16.62
CA LYS A 92 -16.24 -5.44 17.40
C LYS A 92 -17.64 -5.44 16.78
N GLU A 93 -18.14 -4.27 16.38
CA GLU A 93 -19.46 -4.12 15.75
C GLU A 93 -19.49 -4.75 14.36
N ALA A 94 -18.38 -4.63 13.61
CA ALA A 94 -18.25 -5.26 12.29
C ALA A 94 -18.29 -6.78 12.42
N VAL A 95 -17.54 -7.35 13.37
CA VAL A 95 -17.51 -8.80 13.63
C VAL A 95 -18.87 -9.31 14.08
N GLU A 96 -19.58 -8.57 14.95
CA GLU A 96 -20.93 -8.93 15.38
C GLU A 96 -21.93 -8.95 14.21
N LYS A 97 -21.76 -8.04 13.24
CA LYS A 97 -22.66 -7.92 12.09
C LYS A 97 -22.36 -8.89 10.96
N PHE A 98 -21.08 -9.12 10.64
CA PHE A 98 -20.65 -9.83 9.42
C PHE A 98 -19.83 -11.10 9.69
N GLY A 99 -19.33 -11.29 10.91
CA GLY A 99 -18.40 -12.39 11.24
C GLY A 99 -16.95 -12.08 10.86
N GLU A 100 -16.01 -12.57 11.67
CA GLU A 100 -14.58 -12.32 11.47
C GLU A 100 -14.05 -12.97 10.18
N ASP A 101 -14.46 -14.20 9.87
CA ASP A 101 -14.00 -14.92 8.67
C ASP A 101 -14.39 -14.19 7.38
N THR A 102 -15.61 -13.66 7.31
CA THR A 102 -16.08 -12.85 6.17
C THR A 102 -15.28 -11.55 6.06
N LEU A 103 -15.09 -10.83 7.16
CA LEU A 103 -14.28 -9.60 7.13
C LEU A 103 -12.85 -9.87 6.69
N LYS A 104 -12.23 -10.96 7.15
CA LYS A 104 -10.90 -11.37 6.68
C LYS A 104 -10.87 -11.81 5.22
N ALA A 105 -11.96 -12.35 4.67
CA ALA A 105 -12.02 -12.71 3.26
C ALA A 105 -12.12 -11.47 2.33
N TYR A 106 -12.83 -10.43 2.79
CA TYR A 106 -13.13 -9.22 2.01
C TYR A 106 -12.36 -7.98 2.45
N GLY A 107 -11.33 -8.17 3.27
CA GLY A 107 -10.38 -7.12 3.62
C GLY A 107 -10.75 -6.33 4.87
N ILE A 108 -9.70 -5.99 5.63
CA ILE A 108 -9.77 -5.38 6.96
C ILE A 108 -8.94 -4.11 7.10
N LEU A 109 -8.44 -3.57 6.00
CA LEU A 109 -7.52 -2.42 5.97
C LEU A 109 -7.85 -1.27 6.95
N PRO A 110 -9.06 -0.67 6.96
CA PRO A 110 -9.35 0.47 7.84
C PRO A 110 -9.25 0.12 9.34
N TRP A 111 -9.61 -1.09 9.73
CA TRP A 111 -9.45 -1.53 11.12
C TRP A 111 -7.99 -1.86 11.45
N HIS A 112 -7.26 -2.43 10.49
CA HIS A 112 -5.84 -2.75 10.67
C HIS A 112 -4.97 -1.50 10.82
N ILE A 113 -5.28 -0.42 10.11
CA ILE A 113 -4.64 0.90 10.30
C ILE A 113 -4.73 1.33 11.77
N ASN A 114 -5.90 1.18 12.41
CA ASN A 114 -6.07 1.52 13.82
C ASN A 114 -5.24 0.62 14.77
N VAL A 115 -5.14 -0.67 14.45
CA VAL A 115 -4.26 -1.61 15.19
C VAL A 115 -2.79 -1.16 15.08
N MET A 116 -2.34 -0.81 13.89
CA MET A 116 -0.97 -0.36 13.64
C MET A 116 -0.67 0.99 14.29
N TYR A 117 -1.64 1.91 14.30
CA TYR A 117 -1.56 3.16 15.06
C TYR A 117 -1.31 2.90 16.57
N TYR A 118 -2.11 2.05 17.21
CA TYR A 118 -1.91 1.75 18.64
C TYR A 118 -0.56 1.09 18.92
N ARG A 119 -0.13 0.18 18.04
CA ARG A 119 1.20 -0.44 18.16
C ARG A 119 2.32 0.61 18.06
N LEU A 120 2.20 1.56 17.15
CA LEU A 120 3.17 2.64 16.98
C LEU A 120 3.19 3.57 18.20
N ARG A 121 2.01 3.96 18.70
CA ARG A 121 1.88 4.73 19.95
C ARG A 121 2.58 4.00 21.10
N ASP A 122 2.33 2.71 21.27
CA ASP A 122 2.94 1.93 22.35
C ASP A 122 4.47 1.82 22.20
N ALA A 123 4.97 1.70 20.97
CA ALA A 123 6.40 1.71 20.68
C ALA A 123 7.05 3.06 21.04
N PHE A 124 6.37 4.19 20.76
CA PHE A 124 6.80 5.50 21.23
C PHE A 124 6.81 5.57 22.77
N MET A 125 5.75 5.10 23.42
CA MET A 125 5.60 5.16 24.88
C MET A 125 6.75 4.45 25.61
N VAL A 126 7.19 3.30 25.10
CA VAL A 126 8.35 2.56 25.65
C VAL A 126 9.70 2.97 25.07
N LYS A 127 9.72 3.96 24.15
CA LYS A 127 10.92 4.50 23.49
C LYS A 127 11.74 3.43 22.76
N ASP A 128 11.09 2.50 22.07
CA ASP A 128 11.75 1.45 21.29
C ASP A 128 12.00 1.94 19.85
N PRO A 129 13.23 2.38 19.50
CA PRO A 129 13.50 2.93 18.18
C PRO A 129 13.36 1.91 17.05
N SER A 130 13.63 0.64 17.30
CA SER A 130 13.53 -0.43 16.31
C SER A 130 12.08 -0.60 15.88
N ARG A 131 11.19 -0.69 16.87
CA ARG A 131 9.75 -0.83 16.64
C ARG A 131 9.10 0.44 16.13
N ILE A 132 9.51 1.62 16.60
CA ILE A 132 9.02 2.89 16.04
C ILE A 132 9.29 2.92 14.53
N LEU A 133 10.51 2.60 14.10
CA LEU A 133 10.86 2.65 12.69
C LEU A 133 10.09 1.62 11.85
N SER A 134 10.00 0.36 12.29
CA SER A 134 9.30 -0.68 11.52
C SER A 134 7.80 -0.43 11.46
N LEU A 135 7.17 -0.10 12.59
CA LEU A 135 5.73 0.18 12.66
C LEU A 135 5.35 1.46 11.91
N SER A 136 6.21 2.48 11.91
CA SER A 136 5.98 3.68 11.09
C SER A 136 5.98 3.36 9.60
N ALA A 137 6.93 2.55 9.12
CA ALA A 137 6.97 2.15 7.71
C ALA A 137 5.77 1.27 7.33
N ASP A 138 5.39 0.30 8.16
CA ASP A 138 4.23 -0.56 7.92
C ASP A 138 2.91 0.22 7.96
N LEU A 139 2.72 1.08 8.98
CA LEU A 139 1.54 1.96 9.04
C LEU A 139 1.49 2.90 7.83
N GLY A 140 2.66 3.40 7.40
CA GLY A 140 2.78 4.24 6.23
C GLY A 140 2.34 3.53 4.94
N HIS A 141 2.68 2.25 4.81
CA HIS A 141 2.23 1.40 3.71
C HIS A 141 0.70 1.26 3.68
N TYR A 142 0.09 0.80 4.77
CA TYR A 142 -1.37 0.61 4.81
C TYR A 142 -2.14 1.92 4.61
N LEU A 143 -1.61 3.06 5.08
CA LEU A 143 -2.21 4.36 4.80
C LEU A 143 -2.11 4.73 3.31
N ALA A 144 -1.04 4.35 2.62
CA ALA A 144 -0.92 4.57 1.18
C ALA A 144 -1.90 3.67 0.40
N ASP A 145 -2.04 2.40 0.77
CA ASP A 145 -3.05 1.46 0.21
C ASP A 145 -4.47 2.01 0.35
N ALA A 146 -4.80 2.59 1.50
CA ALA A 146 -6.12 3.17 1.75
C ALA A 146 -6.48 4.32 0.80
N HIS A 147 -5.49 4.93 0.15
CA HIS A 147 -5.69 5.99 -0.87
C HIS A 147 -5.65 5.45 -2.31
N VAL A 148 -5.64 4.13 -2.51
CA VAL A 148 -5.78 3.49 -3.82
C VAL A 148 -7.25 3.13 -4.04
N PRO A 149 -7.98 3.76 -4.99
CA PRO A 149 -9.40 3.47 -5.22
C PRO A 149 -9.67 1.99 -5.49
N LEU A 150 -8.75 1.32 -6.16
CA LEU A 150 -8.85 -0.10 -6.52
C LEU A 150 -8.64 -1.05 -5.33
N HIS A 151 -8.14 -0.58 -4.18
CA HIS A 151 -8.09 -1.35 -2.92
C HIS A 151 -9.42 -1.28 -2.14
N THR A 152 -10.46 -0.69 -2.73
CA THR A 152 -11.77 -0.51 -2.11
C THR A 152 -12.88 -1.34 -2.76
N THR A 153 -12.56 -2.31 -3.62
CA THR A 153 -13.56 -3.00 -4.48
C THR A 153 -13.16 -4.43 -4.82
N GLU A 154 -14.16 -5.32 -4.94
CA GLU A 154 -13.96 -6.65 -5.53
C GLU A 154 -13.45 -6.56 -6.98
N ASN A 155 -13.77 -5.49 -7.72
CA ASN A 155 -13.27 -5.24 -9.09
C ASN A 155 -11.87 -4.61 -9.12
N TYR A 156 -11.02 -4.94 -8.13
CA TYR A 156 -9.72 -4.31 -7.91
C TYR A 156 -8.79 -4.32 -9.13
N ASN A 157 -8.88 -5.32 -10.01
CA ASN A 157 -8.07 -5.39 -11.22
C ASN A 157 -8.89 -5.15 -12.49
N GLY A 158 -10.13 -4.67 -12.39
CA GLY A 158 -11.00 -4.48 -13.55
C GLY A 158 -11.54 -5.79 -14.15
N GLN A 159 -11.36 -6.92 -13.47
CA GLN A 159 -11.70 -8.26 -13.95
C GLN A 159 -13.22 -8.48 -14.10
N LEU A 160 -14.05 -7.72 -13.38
CA LEU A 160 -15.51 -7.76 -13.49
C LEU A 160 -16.05 -6.83 -14.58
N THR A 161 -15.22 -5.90 -15.11
CA THR A 161 -15.62 -4.91 -16.11
C THR A 161 -14.81 -4.96 -17.41
N GLY A 162 -13.91 -5.94 -17.56
CA GLY A 162 -13.12 -6.15 -18.78
C GLY A 162 -11.91 -5.21 -18.91
N GLN A 163 -11.35 -4.78 -17.78
CA GLN A 163 -10.26 -3.80 -17.69
C GLN A 163 -9.05 -4.39 -16.96
N GLU A 164 -8.81 -5.70 -17.15
CA GLU A 164 -7.78 -6.46 -16.47
C GLU A 164 -6.38 -5.81 -16.59
N GLY A 165 -5.73 -5.58 -15.45
CA GLY A 165 -4.44 -4.89 -15.36
C GLY A 165 -4.52 -3.43 -14.93
N ILE A 166 -5.72 -2.86 -14.75
CA ILE A 166 -5.90 -1.47 -14.33
C ILE A 166 -5.29 -1.17 -12.95
N HIS A 167 -5.17 -2.18 -12.07
CA HIS A 167 -4.54 -2.04 -10.75
C HIS A 167 -3.08 -1.61 -10.86
N ALA A 168 -2.25 -2.46 -11.46
CA ALA A 168 -0.83 -2.17 -11.65
C ALA A 168 -0.62 -0.93 -12.54
N PHE A 169 -1.55 -0.67 -13.46
CA PHE A 169 -1.53 0.54 -14.27
C PHE A 169 -1.68 1.81 -13.41
N TRP A 170 -2.70 1.86 -12.55
CA TRP A 170 -2.96 3.03 -11.70
C TRP A 170 -1.88 3.20 -10.62
N GLU A 171 -1.55 2.11 -9.91
CA GLU A 171 -0.69 2.16 -8.73
C GLU A 171 0.81 2.26 -9.06
N SER A 172 1.26 1.60 -10.14
CA SER A 172 2.69 1.54 -10.49
C SER A 172 3.02 2.43 -11.66
N ARG A 173 2.37 2.19 -12.81
CA ARG A 173 2.77 2.81 -14.08
C ARG A 173 2.58 4.33 -14.08
N LEU A 174 1.46 4.84 -13.55
CA LEU A 174 1.23 6.29 -13.53
C LEU A 174 2.22 7.03 -12.62
N PRO A 175 2.43 6.64 -11.34
CA PRO A 175 3.46 7.26 -10.52
C PRO A 175 4.87 7.16 -11.12
N GLU A 176 5.25 6.02 -11.69
CA GLU A 176 6.57 5.86 -12.33
C GLU A 176 6.79 6.87 -13.46
N LEU A 177 5.77 7.12 -14.28
CA LEU A 177 5.87 8.02 -15.43
C LEU A 177 5.79 9.51 -15.03
N PHE A 178 4.93 9.85 -14.07
CA PHE A 178 4.49 11.24 -13.88
C PHE A 178 4.84 11.84 -12.52
N SER A 179 5.22 11.05 -11.51
CA SER A 179 5.50 11.57 -10.16
C SER A 179 6.65 12.58 -10.09
N GLY A 180 7.53 12.63 -11.10
CA GLY A 180 8.58 13.64 -11.22
C GLY A 180 8.07 15.06 -11.46
N GLU A 181 6.82 15.22 -11.89
CA GLU A 181 6.18 16.50 -12.21
C GLU A 181 5.22 16.99 -11.10
N TYR A 182 4.96 16.16 -10.09
CA TYR A 182 3.98 16.45 -9.03
C TYR A 182 4.53 17.43 -7.98
N ASP A 183 3.64 18.25 -7.40
CA ASP A 183 3.94 19.09 -6.24
C ASP A 183 3.50 18.41 -4.95
N PHE A 184 4.44 17.77 -4.27
CA PHE A 184 4.20 17.08 -3.00
C PHE A 184 4.18 17.98 -1.76
N PHE A 185 4.00 19.30 -1.89
CA PHE A 185 3.80 20.15 -0.73
C PHE A 185 2.44 19.91 -0.07
N VAL A 186 2.45 19.35 1.14
CA VAL A 186 1.23 19.01 1.92
C VAL A 186 1.14 19.71 3.28
N GLY A 187 2.13 20.53 3.62
CA GLY A 187 2.19 21.21 4.91
C GLY A 187 2.65 20.31 6.07
N LYS A 188 2.36 20.74 7.30
CA LYS A 188 2.80 20.06 8.53
C LYS A 188 1.79 18.99 8.96
N ALA A 189 2.29 17.98 9.66
CA ALA A 189 1.46 17.01 10.36
C ALA A 189 0.51 17.71 11.35
N SER A 190 -0.68 17.14 11.52
CA SER A 190 -1.77 17.61 12.35
C SER A 190 -2.28 16.48 13.24
N TYR A 191 -2.77 16.82 14.43
CA TYR A 191 -3.31 15.84 15.36
C TYR A 191 -4.65 15.28 14.85
N LEU A 192 -4.88 13.98 15.03
CA LEU A 192 -6.13 13.30 14.71
C LEU A 192 -6.88 12.97 16.00
N ASP A 193 -8.06 13.58 16.21
CA ASP A 193 -8.88 13.31 17.39
C ASP A 193 -9.34 11.84 17.49
N ASN A 194 -9.52 11.19 16.35
CA ASN A 194 -9.93 9.80 16.28
C ASN A 194 -9.31 9.11 15.05
N PRO A 195 -8.14 8.44 15.22
CA PRO A 195 -7.46 7.75 14.13
C PRO A 195 -8.34 6.69 13.45
N GLN A 196 -9.19 5.99 14.20
CA GLN A 196 -10.09 4.99 13.61
C GLN A 196 -11.09 5.61 12.63
N LEU A 197 -11.74 6.72 13.02
CA LEU A 197 -12.66 7.41 12.11
C LEU A 197 -11.93 8.10 10.96
N ALA A 198 -10.70 8.56 11.17
CA ALA A 198 -9.86 9.11 10.11
C ALA A 198 -9.54 8.04 9.03
N ALA A 199 -9.21 6.81 9.43
CA ALA A 199 -8.99 5.70 8.48
C ALA A 199 -10.22 5.44 7.61
N TRP A 200 -11.41 5.44 8.22
CA TRP A 200 -12.66 5.25 7.50
C TRP A 200 -13.03 6.40 6.57
N LYS A 201 -12.74 7.63 6.97
CA LYS A 201 -12.92 8.79 6.12
C LYS A 201 -12.06 8.70 4.85
N ILE A 202 -10.81 8.23 4.98
CA ILE A 202 -9.93 7.96 3.84
C ILE A 202 -10.60 6.96 2.89
N ILE A 203 -11.02 5.79 3.40
CA ILE A 203 -11.69 4.77 2.57
C ILE A 203 -12.94 5.32 1.88
N GLU A 204 -13.75 6.13 2.57
CA GLU A 204 -14.94 6.76 1.97
C GLU A 204 -14.60 7.74 0.85
N GLU A 205 -13.62 8.61 1.06
CA GLU A 205 -13.19 9.60 0.07
C GLU A 205 -12.53 8.92 -1.14
N THR A 206 -11.73 7.90 -0.91
CA THR A 206 -11.03 7.14 -1.94
C THR A 206 -11.98 6.25 -2.75
N HIS A 207 -12.95 5.58 -2.12
CA HIS A 207 -13.93 4.76 -2.84
C HIS A 207 -14.80 5.58 -3.79
N LYS A 208 -15.11 6.85 -3.46
CA LYS A 208 -15.85 7.77 -4.35
C LYS A 208 -15.14 8.04 -5.68
N LEU A 209 -13.82 7.80 -5.76
CA LEU A 209 -13.03 7.99 -6.98
C LEU A 209 -13.10 6.78 -7.91
N LEU A 210 -13.52 5.60 -7.42
CA LEU A 210 -13.53 4.35 -8.16
C LEU A 210 -14.32 4.42 -9.49
N PRO A 211 -15.52 5.03 -9.54
CA PRO A 211 -16.24 5.14 -10.81
C PRO A 211 -15.45 5.89 -11.88
N LEU A 212 -14.76 6.97 -11.51
CA LEU A 212 -13.97 7.78 -12.45
C LEU A 212 -12.74 7.00 -12.95
N VAL A 213 -12.08 6.23 -12.09
CA VAL A 213 -10.97 5.33 -12.45
C VAL A 213 -11.41 4.32 -13.52
N LEU A 214 -12.50 3.60 -13.27
CA LEU A 214 -12.99 2.58 -14.21
C LEU A 214 -13.56 3.21 -15.49
N GLU A 215 -14.33 4.28 -15.38
CA GLU A 215 -14.98 4.93 -16.53
C GLU A 215 -13.97 5.49 -17.53
N LYS A 216 -12.94 6.22 -17.07
CA LYS A 216 -11.96 6.85 -17.97
C LYS A 216 -11.05 5.85 -18.67
N GLU A 217 -10.72 4.75 -18.01
CA GLU A 217 -9.92 3.70 -18.64
C GLU A 217 -10.72 3.02 -19.76
N ARG A 218 -12.02 2.78 -19.54
CA ARG A 218 -12.92 2.21 -20.55
C ARG A 218 -13.13 3.15 -21.75
N GLU A 219 -13.46 4.42 -21.50
CA GLU A 219 -13.63 5.44 -22.56
C GLU A 219 -12.37 5.57 -23.44
N LEU A 220 -11.19 5.58 -22.83
CA LEU A 220 -9.94 5.66 -23.58
C LEU A 220 -9.63 4.36 -24.33
N THR A 221 -9.98 3.20 -23.76
CA THR A 221 -9.84 1.92 -24.45
C THR A 221 -10.62 1.89 -25.77
N GLU A 222 -11.86 2.42 -25.77
CA GLU A 222 -12.69 2.50 -26.97
C GLU A 222 -12.07 3.38 -28.07
N SER A 223 -11.37 4.46 -27.70
CA SER A 223 -10.74 5.38 -28.66
C SER A 223 -9.32 4.97 -29.10
N PHE A 224 -8.57 4.27 -28.25
CA PHE A 224 -7.19 3.86 -28.56
C PHE A 224 -7.11 2.50 -29.26
N GLY A 225 -8.03 1.58 -28.97
CA GLY A 225 -7.95 0.19 -29.44
C GLY A 225 -6.60 -0.44 -29.10
N GLU A 226 -5.95 -1.08 -30.07
CA GLU A 226 -4.64 -1.74 -29.87
C GLU A 226 -3.52 -0.80 -29.43
N ARG A 227 -3.62 0.52 -29.71
CA ARG A 227 -2.62 1.52 -29.28
C ARG A 227 -2.59 1.72 -27.76
N LYS A 228 -3.56 1.14 -27.04
CA LYS A 228 -3.58 1.07 -25.57
C LYS A 228 -2.31 0.44 -25.01
N TYR A 229 -1.74 -0.54 -25.72
CA TYR A 229 -0.61 -1.29 -25.24
C TYR A 229 0.65 -1.05 -26.06
N SER A 230 1.79 -1.18 -25.40
CA SER A 230 3.11 -1.27 -26.01
C SER A 230 3.91 -2.41 -25.40
N PHE A 231 5.06 -2.71 -25.98
CA PHE A 231 5.98 -3.70 -25.43
C PHE A 231 7.25 -3.00 -24.96
N GLU A 232 7.65 -3.27 -23.73
CA GLU A 232 8.89 -2.76 -23.14
C GLU A 232 9.83 -3.91 -22.77
N THR A 233 11.11 -3.76 -23.08
CA THR A 233 12.14 -4.73 -22.71
C THR A 233 12.69 -4.37 -21.33
N LYS A 234 12.39 -5.21 -20.33
CA LYS A 234 12.94 -5.11 -18.98
C LYS A 234 13.95 -6.24 -18.76
N GLY A 235 15.23 -5.90 -18.77
CA GLY A 235 16.32 -6.88 -18.64
C GLY A 235 16.33 -7.86 -19.81
N ARG A 236 15.92 -9.12 -19.56
CA ARG A 236 15.89 -10.21 -20.55
C ARG A 236 14.50 -10.52 -21.10
N GLN A 237 13.45 -9.86 -20.61
CA GLN A 237 12.07 -10.15 -21.01
C GLN A 237 11.40 -8.93 -21.63
N THR A 238 10.50 -9.19 -22.57
CA THR A 238 9.62 -8.19 -23.18
C THR A 238 8.24 -8.35 -22.58
N VAL A 239 7.71 -7.29 -21.97
CA VAL A 239 6.43 -7.30 -21.25
C VAL A 239 5.45 -6.39 -21.97
N LYS A 240 4.20 -6.84 -22.09
CA LYS A 240 3.09 -6.01 -22.57
C LYS A 240 2.70 -5.04 -21.46
N VAL A 241 2.72 -3.75 -21.75
CA VAL A 241 2.42 -2.68 -20.78
C VAL A 241 1.43 -1.69 -21.39
N TYR A 242 0.78 -0.89 -20.56
CA TYR A 242 0.06 0.29 -21.03
C TYR A 242 1.03 1.26 -21.71
N SER A 243 0.68 1.68 -22.93
CA SER A 243 1.52 2.57 -23.72
C SER A 243 1.67 3.93 -23.05
N GLN A 244 2.78 4.62 -23.32
CA GLN A 244 3.02 5.95 -22.75
C GLN A 244 1.96 6.96 -23.20
N GLU A 245 1.48 6.86 -24.44
CA GLU A 245 0.40 7.70 -24.99
C GLU A 245 -0.91 7.48 -24.24
N PHE A 246 -1.31 6.22 -24.02
CA PHE A 246 -2.50 5.89 -23.26
C PHE A 246 -2.37 6.33 -21.80
N SER A 247 -1.20 6.07 -21.20
CA SER A 247 -0.89 6.46 -19.81
C SER A 247 -1.04 7.96 -19.60
N LYS A 248 -0.55 8.77 -20.55
CA LYS A 248 -0.68 10.22 -20.51
C LYS A 248 -2.13 10.67 -20.66
N ALA A 249 -2.86 10.15 -21.65
CA ALA A 249 -4.27 10.49 -21.87
C ALA A 249 -5.14 10.13 -20.65
N TYR A 250 -4.89 8.97 -20.04
CA TYR A 250 -5.59 8.54 -18.84
C TYR A 250 -5.24 9.40 -17.62
N HIS A 251 -3.95 9.69 -17.41
CA HIS A 251 -3.52 10.59 -16.35
C HIS A 251 -4.16 11.99 -16.46
N GLU A 252 -4.23 12.54 -17.68
CA GLU A 252 -4.92 13.81 -17.96
C GLU A 252 -6.43 13.71 -17.72
N ALA A 253 -7.08 12.62 -18.14
CA ALA A 253 -8.50 12.38 -17.94
C ALA A 253 -8.89 12.22 -16.45
N LEU A 254 -7.96 11.73 -15.62
CA LEU A 254 -8.11 11.66 -14.16
C LEU A 254 -7.93 13.02 -13.47
N GLY A 255 -7.55 14.09 -14.19
CA GLY A 255 -7.60 15.46 -13.68
C GLY A 255 -6.73 15.72 -12.43
N GLY A 256 -5.57 15.07 -12.33
CA GLY A 256 -4.66 15.21 -11.18
C GLY A 256 -5.00 14.31 -9.99
N MET A 257 -5.94 13.36 -10.12
CA MET A 257 -6.33 12.45 -9.04
C MET A 257 -5.14 11.70 -8.42
N VAL A 258 -4.23 11.15 -9.23
CA VAL A 258 -3.10 10.34 -8.73
C VAL A 258 -2.19 11.18 -7.83
N GLU A 259 -1.84 12.40 -8.27
CA GLU A 259 -1.10 13.35 -7.45
C GLU A 259 -1.85 13.68 -6.15
N GLN A 260 -3.15 13.94 -6.21
CA GLN A 260 -3.97 14.26 -5.04
C GLN A 260 -4.01 13.11 -4.04
N GLN A 261 -4.15 11.85 -4.50
CA GLN A 261 -4.11 10.68 -3.63
C GLN A 261 -2.72 10.50 -3.00
N MET A 262 -1.62 10.63 -3.77
CA MET A 262 -0.28 10.56 -3.19
C MET A 262 -0.03 11.66 -2.14
N LYS A 263 -0.50 12.89 -2.38
CA LYS A 263 -0.43 13.99 -1.39
C LYS A 263 -1.26 13.67 -0.14
N ALA A 264 -2.47 13.15 -0.31
CA ALA A 264 -3.31 12.74 0.80
C ALA A 264 -2.65 11.64 1.64
N SER A 265 -2.01 10.65 1.01
CA SER A 265 -1.22 9.62 1.69
C SER A 265 -0.06 10.23 2.48
N ILE A 266 0.75 11.11 1.88
CA ILE A 266 1.87 11.77 2.57
C ILE A 266 1.38 12.53 3.82
N LYS A 267 0.28 13.27 3.70
CA LYS A 267 -0.31 14.02 4.81
C LYS A 267 -0.82 13.09 5.90
N ALA A 268 -1.60 12.07 5.53
CA ALA A 268 -2.16 11.11 6.47
C ALA A 268 -1.05 10.40 7.26
N ILE A 269 0.01 9.92 6.60
CA ILE A 269 1.13 9.27 7.28
C ILE A 269 1.78 10.20 8.30
N GLY A 270 2.05 11.44 7.91
CA GLY A 270 2.53 12.47 8.84
C GLY A 270 1.64 12.66 10.06
N ASP A 271 0.33 12.78 9.82
CA ASP A 271 -0.69 12.99 10.86
C ASP A 271 -0.77 11.81 11.83
N TYR A 272 -0.73 10.57 11.33
CA TYR A 272 -0.77 9.35 12.14
C TYR A 272 0.50 9.17 12.97
N TRP A 273 1.68 9.38 12.38
CA TRP A 273 2.94 9.30 13.11
C TRP A 273 3.00 10.36 14.21
N PHE A 274 2.61 11.60 13.89
CA PHE A 274 2.54 12.70 14.85
C PHE A 274 1.56 12.42 15.98
N THR A 275 0.34 11.98 15.65
CA THR A 275 -0.70 11.64 16.62
C THR A 275 -0.24 10.53 17.55
N ALA A 276 0.34 9.44 17.01
CA ALA A 276 0.87 8.35 17.82
C ALA A 276 1.98 8.80 18.77
N TRP A 277 2.83 9.74 18.36
CA TRP A 277 3.86 10.32 19.21
C TRP A 277 3.29 11.24 20.30
N VAL A 278 2.28 12.07 19.96
CA VAL A 278 1.59 12.93 20.94
C VAL A 278 0.89 12.07 22.00
N ASP A 279 0.12 11.08 21.57
CA ASP A 279 -0.64 10.20 22.48
C ASP A 279 0.25 9.30 23.33
N ALA A 280 1.50 9.07 22.91
CA ALA A 280 2.52 8.40 23.71
C ALA A 280 3.17 9.31 24.78
N GLY A 281 2.70 10.56 24.93
CA GLY A 281 3.25 11.52 25.89
C GLY A 281 4.46 12.29 25.36
N GLN A 282 4.60 12.40 24.03
CA GLN A 282 5.66 13.17 23.37
C GLN A 282 7.09 12.83 23.85
N PRO A 283 7.50 11.55 23.83
CA PRO A 283 8.83 11.16 24.27
C PRO A 283 9.92 11.91 23.46
N ASP A 284 10.99 12.35 24.14
CA ASP A 284 12.11 13.04 23.49
C ASP A 284 12.86 12.10 22.53
N LEU A 285 12.61 12.25 21.23
CA LEU A 285 13.25 11.42 20.21
C LEU A 285 14.72 11.77 20.00
N LYS A 286 15.22 12.89 20.55
CA LYS A 286 16.65 13.22 20.46
C LYS A 286 17.52 12.17 21.13
N THR A 287 17.02 11.51 22.19
CA THR A 287 17.73 10.41 22.85
C THR A 287 17.84 9.17 21.98
N LEU A 288 17.03 9.06 20.92
CA LEU A 288 16.98 7.91 20.02
C LEU A 288 17.69 8.17 18.68
N ILE A 289 18.14 9.39 18.39
CA ILE A 289 18.76 9.77 17.11
C ILE A 289 19.98 8.90 16.77
N ASN A 290 20.76 8.53 17.78
CA ASN A 290 21.98 7.73 17.61
C ASN A 290 21.73 6.22 17.66
N TYR A 291 20.46 5.79 17.63
CA TYR A 291 20.12 4.37 17.58
C TYR A 291 20.81 3.71 16.39
N LYS A 292 21.46 2.57 16.68
CA LYS A 292 21.98 1.65 15.68
C LYS A 292 21.42 0.27 16.02
N PRO A 293 20.83 -0.43 15.05
CA PRO A 293 20.41 -1.80 15.27
C PRO A 293 21.58 -2.66 15.75
N THR A 294 21.32 -3.49 16.76
CA THR A 294 22.23 -4.52 17.22
C THR A 294 22.40 -5.62 16.17
N GLU A 295 23.47 -6.39 16.26
CA GLU A 295 23.66 -7.55 15.36
C GLU A 295 22.51 -8.57 15.46
N ALA A 296 21.93 -8.73 16.65
CA ALA A 296 20.76 -9.58 16.85
C ALA A 296 19.54 -9.06 16.08
N GLU A 297 19.25 -7.75 16.14
CA GLU A 297 18.17 -7.13 15.38
C GLU A 297 18.41 -7.22 13.87
N LEU A 298 19.64 -6.99 13.41
CA LEU A 298 20.00 -7.13 11.99
C LEU A 298 19.87 -8.58 11.52
N ALA A 299 20.28 -9.56 12.34
CA ALA A 299 20.12 -10.97 12.03
C ALA A 299 18.64 -11.37 11.96
N GLN A 300 17.82 -10.87 12.88
CA GLN A 300 16.37 -11.10 12.87
C GLN A 300 15.72 -10.52 11.61
N ARG A 301 16.03 -9.27 11.24
CA ARG A 301 15.52 -8.65 10.00
C ARG A 301 15.94 -9.40 8.74
N ARG A 302 17.19 -9.88 8.68
CA ARG A 302 17.67 -10.71 7.57
C ARG A 302 16.89 -12.01 7.48
N LYS A 303 16.67 -12.67 8.62
CA LYS A 303 15.90 -13.91 8.69
C LYS A 303 14.46 -13.69 8.20
N GLU A 304 13.79 -12.64 8.67
CA GLU A 304 12.45 -12.27 8.22
C GLU A 304 12.40 -12.04 6.70
N LEU A 305 13.36 -11.29 6.14
CA LEU A 305 13.44 -11.06 4.70
C LEU A 305 13.65 -12.33 3.88
N GLU A 306 14.43 -13.29 4.37
CA GLU A 306 14.58 -14.59 3.70
C GLU A 306 13.28 -15.41 3.79
N GLU A 307 12.62 -15.41 4.95
CA GLU A 307 11.32 -16.08 5.13
C GLU A 307 10.23 -15.51 4.20
N TRP A 308 10.26 -14.20 3.92
CA TRP A 308 9.29 -13.56 3.03
C TRP A 308 9.51 -13.84 1.55
N LYS A 309 10.68 -14.37 1.16
CA LYS A 309 10.91 -14.84 -0.22
C LYS A 309 10.21 -16.16 -0.51
N GLU A 310 9.88 -16.92 0.53
CA GLU A 310 9.19 -18.18 0.38
C GLU A 310 7.67 -17.93 0.28
N GLN A 311 7.10 -18.17 -0.90
CA GLN A 311 5.65 -18.16 -1.09
C GLN A 311 5.06 -19.37 -0.36
N ARG A 312 4.43 -19.13 0.78
CA ARG A 312 3.82 -20.15 1.65
C ARG A 312 2.30 -19.97 1.80
N VAL A 313 1.78 -18.84 1.35
CA VAL A 313 0.37 -18.45 1.44
C VAL A 313 -0.15 -18.16 0.05
N ARG A 314 -1.29 -18.76 -0.30
CA ARG A 314 -2.01 -18.45 -1.55
C ARG A 314 -2.74 -17.12 -1.38
N VAL A 315 -2.55 -16.22 -2.32
CA VAL A 315 -3.20 -14.91 -2.36
C VAL A 315 -4.23 -14.86 -3.50
N ARG A 316 -4.87 -13.71 -3.74
CA ARG A 316 -5.83 -13.58 -4.85
C ARG A 316 -5.13 -13.88 -6.18
N GLU A 317 -5.81 -14.52 -7.13
CA GLU A 317 -5.18 -15.11 -8.34
C GLU A 317 -4.31 -14.13 -9.14
N HIS A 318 -4.68 -12.85 -9.24
CA HIS A 318 -3.88 -11.84 -9.96
C HIS A 318 -2.79 -11.17 -9.12
N GLU A 319 -2.80 -11.34 -7.80
CA GLU A 319 -1.71 -10.86 -6.94
C GLU A 319 -0.48 -11.77 -7.01
N GLU A 320 -0.62 -12.98 -7.57
CA GLU A 320 0.49 -13.91 -7.83
C GLU A 320 1.37 -13.46 -9.02
N GLU A 321 0.89 -12.54 -9.87
CA GLU A 321 1.57 -12.08 -11.09
C GLU A 321 2.25 -10.70 -10.97
N ILE A 322 2.14 -10.03 -9.81
CA ILE A 322 2.72 -8.70 -9.53
C ILE A 322 4.09 -8.79 -8.87
#